data_AF-A0A2N5KQ47-F1
#
_entry.id   AF-A0A2N5KQ47-F1
#
_cell.length_a   1.000
_cell.length_b   1.000
_cell.length_c   1.000
_cell.angle_alpha   90.00
_cell.angle_beta   90.00
_cell.angle_gamma   90.00
#
_symmetry.space_group_name_H-M   'P 1'
#
loop_
_entity.id
_entity.type
_entity.pdbx_description
1 polymer ?
#
loop_
_entity_poly.entity_id
_entity_poly.type
_entity_poly.pdbx_seq_one_letter_code
_entity_poly.pdbx_strand_id
1 'polypeptide(L)'
;GGTTDFNGSAAVSFDNANVNHVDEEIDVSDKLGNGSPVALGVATVGVDTLPKEFTYSRNVGPYDDAGEYGVENTASFVTNDTEKRGSDSWTVNVHVLQPNVGGRDCTLTIGYWKNHAGLGHGHQADVLSQYLPIYLGTQGGAKSVKVESNVQAVELLNKSNDASNGINKLYAQMLGAKLNIANGADGSAVSGTIAAADAFLASHSAADWNTLSDADKQRVLDWATTFDKYNNGLIGPEHCG
;
A
#
# COMPACT_ATOMS: atom_id res chain seq x y z
N GLY A 1 79.44 8.70 42.64
CA GLY A 1 78.62 8.83 41.43
C GLY A 1 78.60 7.49 40.72
N GLY A 2 77.45 7.11 40.19
CA GLY A 2 77.30 5.91 39.34
C GLY A 2 75.97 5.21 39.53
N THR A 3 74.86 5.82 39.08
CA THR A 3 73.65 5.06 38.75
C THR A 3 73.90 4.35 37.43
N THR A 4 73.89 3.03 37.41
CA THR A 4 73.96 2.26 36.16
C THR A 4 72.57 2.20 35.56
N ASP A 5 72.38 2.90 34.44
CA ASP A 5 71.16 2.78 33.64
C ASP A 5 71.12 1.41 32.96
N PHE A 6 69.99 0.72 33.10
CA PHE A 6 69.73 -0.52 32.37
C PHE A 6 68.83 -0.20 31.18
N ASN A 7 69.24 -0.61 29.98
CA ASN A 7 68.36 -0.67 28.83
C ASN A 7 68.23 -2.12 28.35
N GLY A 8 67.08 -2.40 27.73
CA GLY A 8 66.81 -3.64 27.05
C GLY A 8 65.91 -3.33 25.86
N SER A 9 66.14 -4.01 24.74
CA SER A 9 65.26 -3.97 23.58
C SER A 9 65.00 -5.40 23.13
N ALA A 10 63.75 -5.70 22.80
CA ALA A 10 63.37 -6.95 22.14
C ALA A 10 62.91 -6.63 20.71
N ALA A 11 63.26 -7.49 19.76
CA ALA A 11 62.70 -7.39 18.41
C ALA A 11 61.23 -7.82 18.44
N VAL A 12 60.33 -6.94 18.00
CA VAL A 12 58.93 -7.30 17.71
C VAL A 12 58.87 -7.52 16.21
N SER A 13 58.71 -8.79 15.78
CA SER A 13 58.52 -9.16 14.38
C SER A 13 57.05 -9.53 14.15
N PHE A 14 56.48 -8.97 13.09
CA PHE A 14 55.16 -9.33 12.57
C PHE A 14 55.25 -10.28 11.37
N ASP A 15 56.44 -10.83 11.07
CA ASP A 15 56.66 -11.63 9.85
C ASP A 15 55.88 -12.95 9.85
N ASN A 16 55.45 -13.41 11.03
CA ASN A 16 54.59 -14.57 11.21
C ASN A 16 53.15 -14.20 11.61
N ALA A 17 52.79 -12.91 11.57
CA ALA A 17 51.42 -12.50 11.86
C ALA A 17 50.51 -12.94 10.71
N ASN A 18 49.62 -13.88 10.99
CA ASN A 18 48.61 -14.30 10.01
C ASN A 18 47.50 -13.25 9.96
N VAL A 19 47.35 -12.58 8.82
CA VAL A 19 46.24 -11.65 8.56
C VAL A 19 45.18 -12.42 7.78
N ASN A 20 44.16 -12.89 8.47
CA ASN A 20 42.97 -13.43 7.82
C ASN A 20 42.05 -12.26 7.47
N HIS A 21 41.71 -12.13 6.19
CA HIS A 21 40.51 -11.42 5.78
C HIS A 21 39.30 -12.29 6.18
N VAL A 22 38.18 -11.64 6.48
CA VAL A 22 36.94 -12.30 6.88
C VAL A 22 35.83 -11.65 6.07
N ASP A 23 35.03 -12.46 5.39
CA ASP A 23 33.89 -12.03 4.60
C ASP A 23 34.27 -11.05 3.46
N GLU A 24 35.41 -11.25 2.79
CA GLU A 24 35.83 -10.43 1.65
C GLU A 24 35.02 -10.66 0.36
N GLU A 25 34.23 -11.73 0.31
CA GLU A 25 33.33 -12.06 -0.78
C GLU A 25 31.91 -12.32 -0.29
N ILE A 26 30.94 -11.88 -1.10
CA ILE A 26 29.54 -12.22 -0.92
C ILE A 26 28.94 -12.82 -2.20
N ASP A 27 28.27 -13.96 -2.06
CA ASP A 27 27.38 -14.52 -3.09
C ASP A 27 26.08 -13.75 -3.07
N VAL A 28 25.74 -13.06 -4.16
CA VAL A 28 24.50 -12.27 -4.30
C VAL A 28 23.49 -13.05 -5.14
N SER A 29 22.24 -13.06 -4.68
CA SER A 29 21.12 -13.70 -5.38
C SER A 29 19.84 -12.88 -5.26
N ASP A 30 18.91 -13.14 -6.17
CA ASP A 30 17.60 -12.49 -6.21
C ASP A 30 16.51 -13.54 -6.44
N LYS A 31 15.40 -13.43 -5.70
CA LYS A 31 14.28 -14.37 -5.75
C LYS A 31 12.99 -13.62 -6.10
N LEU A 32 12.52 -13.86 -7.32
CA LEU A 32 11.25 -13.32 -7.82
C LEU A 32 10.05 -14.22 -7.44
N GLY A 33 9.26 -13.76 -6.47
CA GLY A 33 8.08 -14.42 -5.93
C GLY A 33 8.35 -15.85 -5.44
N ASN A 34 7.56 -16.81 -5.92
CA ASN A 34 7.70 -18.23 -5.55
C ASN A 34 8.79 -18.97 -6.35
N GLY A 35 9.55 -18.27 -7.19
CA GLY A 35 10.65 -18.87 -7.95
C GLY A 35 11.81 -19.30 -7.06
N SER A 36 12.73 -20.08 -7.64
CA SER A 36 14.03 -20.33 -6.99
C SER A 36 14.90 -19.08 -7.04
N PRO A 37 15.77 -18.85 -6.03
CA PRO A 37 16.77 -17.81 -6.10
C PRO A 37 17.66 -17.97 -7.33
N VAL A 38 17.92 -16.85 -8.02
CA VAL A 38 18.81 -16.76 -9.17
C VAL A 38 20.11 -16.13 -8.69
N ALA A 39 21.24 -16.78 -8.95
CA ALA A 39 22.55 -16.22 -8.64
C ALA A 39 22.84 -15.01 -9.55
N LEU A 40 23.20 -13.88 -8.94
CA LEU A 40 23.59 -12.66 -9.64
C LEU A 40 25.12 -12.55 -9.78
N GLY A 41 25.87 -13.21 -8.89
CA GLY A 41 27.32 -13.33 -8.94
C GLY A 41 27.97 -13.13 -7.58
N VAL A 42 29.30 -12.99 -7.58
CA VAL A 42 30.12 -12.77 -6.38
C VAL A 42 30.62 -11.33 -6.37
N ALA A 43 30.37 -10.60 -5.28
CA ALA A 43 30.95 -9.28 -5.06
C ALA A 43 32.16 -9.39 -4.14
N THR A 44 33.31 -8.92 -4.59
CA THR A 44 34.59 -9.01 -3.85
C THR A 44 35.08 -7.62 -3.44
N VAL A 45 35.53 -7.48 -2.19
CA VAL A 45 36.04 -6.21 -1.66
C VAL A 45 37.21 -5.69 -2.51
N GLY A 46 37.13 -4.43 -2.92
CA GLY A 46 38.20 -3.71 -3.62
C GLY A 46 38.31 -3.99 -5.13
N VAL A 47 37.60 -5.01 -5.65
CA VAL A 47 37.63 -5.38 -7.09
C VAL A 47 36.25 -5.71 -7.66
N ASP A 48 35.17 -5.39 -6.95
CA ASP A 48 33.80 -5.67 -7.37
C ASP A 48 33.45 -5.03 -8.73
N THR A 49 33.05 -5.88 -9.67
CA THR A 49 32.59 -5.49 -11.02
C THR A 49 31.11 -5.77 -11.26
N LEU A 50 30.35 -6.24 -10.25
CA LEU A 50 28.94 -6.51 -10.41
C LEU A 50 28.15 -5.21 -10.67
N PRO A 51 27.17 -5.25 -11.58
CA PRO A 51 26.18 -4.18 -11.70
C PRO A 51 25.52 -3.88 -10.36
N LYS A 52 25.17 -2.61 -10.13
CA LYS A 52 24.38 -2.18 -8.96
C LYS A 52 22.87 -2.22 -9.22
N GLU A 53 22.50 -2.35 -10.49
CA GLU A 53 21.14 -2.47 -10.95
C GLU A 53 21.02 -3.71 -11.84
N PHE A 54 20.01 -4.52 -11.57
CA PHE A 54 19.66 -5.69 -12.35
C PHE A 54 18.23 -5.52 -12.84
N THR A 55 17.97 -5.78 -14.12
CA THR A 55 16.65 -5.61 -14.73
C THR A 55 16.13 -6.96 -15.19
N TYR A 56 14.91 -7.28 -14.75
CA TYR A 56 14.19 -8.47 -15.17
C TYR A 56 12.79 -8.06 -15.62
N SER A 57 12.21 -8.84 -16.53
CA SER A 57 10.80 -8.71 -16.89
C SER A 57 10.06 -9.95 -16.41
N ARG A 58 8.88 -9.75 -15.82
CA ARG A 58 8.02 -10.82 -15.33
C ARG A 58 6.58 -10.50 -15.70
N ASN A 59 5.87 -11.51 -16.20
CA ASN A 59 4.42 -11.44 -16.29
C ASN A 59 3.79 -11.57 -14.90
N VAL A 60 2.93 -10.62 -14.57
CA VAL A 60 2.17 -10.55 -13.33
C VAL A 60 0.72 -10.82 -13.69
N GLY A 61 0.30 -12.08 -13.52
CA GLY A 61 -0.99 -12.61 -13.98
C GLY A 61 -0.90 -13.47 -15.26
N PRO A 62 -2.04 -13.92 -15.82
CA PRO A 62 -3.40 -13.65 -15.35
C PRO A 62 -3.70 -14.29 -14.00
N TYR A 63 -4.68 -13.73 -13.29
CA TYR A 63 -5.19 -14.28 -12.03
C TYR A 63 -6.60 -14.80 -12.28
N ASP A 64 -6.84 -16.05 -11.89
CA ASP A 64 -8.12 -16.73 -12.14
C ASP A 64 -9.23 -16.24 -11.19
N ASP A 65 -8.84 -15.84 -9.99
CA ASP A 65 -9.73 -15.33 -8.96
C ASP A 65 -9.47 -13.85 -8.70
N ALA A 66 -10.48 -13.17 -8.19
CA ALA A 66 -10.32 -11.86 -7.62
C ALA A 66 -9.67 -11.93 -6.24
N GLY A 67 -8.92 -10.90 -5.90
CA GLY A 67 -8.26 -10.80 -4.61
C GLY A 67 -7.03 -9.90 -4.65
N GLU A 68 -6.39 -9.79 -3.48
CA GLU A 68 -5.09 -9.17 -3.34
C GLU A 68 -3.99 -10.20 -3.61
N TYR A 69 -3.06 -9.86 -4.50
CA TYR A 69 -1.90 -10.67 -4.80
C TYR A 69 -0.63 -9.87 -4.55
N GLY A 70 0.32 -10.48 -3.85
CA GLY A 70 1.66 -9.93 -3.69
C GLY A 70 2.64 -10.62 -4.63
N VAL A 71 3.39 -9.84 -5.40
CA VAL A 71 4.59 -10.33 -6.08
C VAL A 71 5.79 -9.73 -5.38
N GLU A 72 6.36 -10.50 -4.46
CA GLU A 72 7.58 -10.14 -3.74
C GLU A 72 8.81 -10.32 -4.63
N ASN A 73 9.75 -9.39 -4.54
CA ASN A 73 11.13 -9.60 -4.93
C ASN A 73 12.02 -9.54 -3.69
N THR A 74 12.92 -10.51 -3.53
CA THR A 74 13.83 -10.58 -2.38
C THR A 74 15.28 -10.70 -2.86
N ALA A 75 16.07 -9.65 -2.62
CA ALA A 75 17.52 -9.68 -2.81
C ALA A 75 18.19 -10.27 -1.58
N SER A 76 19.23 -11.07 -1.75
CA SER A 76 19.92 -11.76 -0.65
C SER A 76 21.41 -11.90 -0.92
N PHE A 77 22.19 -11.98 0.16
CA PHE A 77 23.60 -12.33 0.09
C PHE A 77 24.01 -13.37 1.14
N VAL A 78 25.10 -14.09 0.86
CA VAL A 78 25.80 -14.97 1.80
C VAL A 78 27.29 -14.64 1.79
N THR A 79 27.92 -14.45 2.95
CA THR A 79 29.37 -14.25 3.02
C THR A 79 30.12 -15.57 2.89
N ASN A 80 31.31 -15.54 2.27
CA ASN A 80 32.10 -16.72 1.94
C ASN A 80 32.68 -17.45 3.18
N ASP A 81 33.11 -16.73 4.22
CA ASP A 81 33.79 -17.33 5.38
C ASP A 81 32.86 -17.66 6.54
N THR A 82 32.05 -16.68 6.95
CA THR A 82 31.21 -16.81 8.15
C THR A 82 29.80 -17.28 7.84
N GLU A 83 29.47 -17.46 6.55
CA GLU A 83 28.14 -17.84 6.05
C GLU A 83 27.02 -16.91 6.54
N LYS A 84 27.34 -15.66 6.87
CA LYS A 84 26.34 -14.68 7.30
C LYS A 84 25.43 -14.34 6.14
N ARG A 85 24.17 -14.12 6.47
CA ARG A 85 23.10 -13.85 5.50
C ARG A 85 22.47 -12.50 5.76
N GLY A 86 22.09 -11.82 4.69
CA GLY A 86 21.23 -10.65 4.73
C GLY A 86 20.30 -10.63 3.53
N SER A 87 19.16 -10.00 3.68
CA SER A 87 18.16 -9.87 2.63
C SER A 87 17.34 -8.61 2.79
N ASP A 88 16.80 -8.11 1.69
CA ASP A 88 15.79 -7.06 1.67
C ASP A 88 14.76 -7.34 0.58
N SER A 89 13.52 -6.91 0.82
CA SER A 89 12.37 -7.31 0.01
C SER A 89 11.50 -6.13 -0.37
N TRP A 90 10.94 -6.18 -1.58
CA TRP A 90 9.94 -5.24 -2.04
C TRP A 90 8.80 -5.97 -2.73
N THR A 91 7.56 -5.57 -2.45
CA THR A 91 6.36 -6.25 -2.94
C THR A 91 5.56 -5.34 -3.87
N VAL A 92 5.31 -5.83 -5.08
CA VAL A 92 4.26 -5.28 -5.96
C VAL A 92 2.93 -5.83 -5.47
N ASN A 93 2.04 -4.95 -5.03
CA ASN A 93 0.66 -5.33 -4.71
C ASN A 93 -0.20 -5.23 -5.97
N VAL A 94 -0.94 -6.29 -6.26
CA VAL A 94 -1.82 -6.43 -7.42
C VAL A 94 -3.22 -6.70 -6.92
N HIS A 95 -4.13 -5.79 -7.22
CA HIS A 95 -5.54 -5.92 -6.89
C HIS A 95 -6.29 -6.44 -8.10
N VAL A 96 -6.77 -7.68 -8.02
CA VAL A 96 -7.59 -8.30 -9.06
C VAL A 96 -9.03 -8.19 -8.65
N LEU A 97 -9.78 -7.45 -9.46
CA LEU A 97 -11.15 -7.07 -9.20
C LEU A 97 -12.11 -8.23 -9.46
N GLN A 98 -13.14 -8.41 -8.60
CA GLN A 98 -14.25 -9.30 -8.93
C GLN A 98 -14.98 -8.75 -10.16
N PRO A 99 -15.45 -9.61 -11.09
CA PRO A 99 -16.31 -9.13 -12.14
C PRO A 99 -17.56 -8.49 -11.50
N ASN A 100 -17.80 -7.21 -11.80
CA ASN A 100 -18.99 -6.47 -11.38
C ASN A 100 -20.29 -7.25 -11.67
N VAL A 101 -21.44 -6.79 -11.14
CA VAL A 101 -22.76 -7.29 -11.55
C VAL A 101 -22.89 -7.25 -13.08
N GLY A 102 -22.72 -8.40 -13.75
CA GLY A 102 -22.73 -8.52 -15.21
C GLY A 102 -21.38 -8.41 -15.94
N GLY A 103 -20.24 -8.47 -15.22
CA GLY A 103 -18.90 -8.59 -15.79
C GLY A 103 -18.36 -7.36 -16.53
N ARG A 104 -18.92 -6.17 -16.28
CA ARG A 104 -18.52 -4.91 -16.94
C ARG A 104 -17.80 -3.98 -15.98
N ASP A 105 -16.66 -3.43 -16.39
CA ASP A 105 -15.96 -2.36 -15.68
C ASP A 105 -16.80 -1.06 -15.74
N CYS A 106 -17.59 -0.82 -14.69
CA CYS A 106 -18.47 0.34 -14.59
C CYS A 106 -18.73 0.74 -13.13
N THR A 107 -19.12 1.99 -12.91
CA THR A 107 -19.41 2.54 -11.58
C THR A 107 -20.90 2.57 -11.28
N LEU A 108 -21.27 2.37 -10.02
CA LEU A 108 -22.62 2.49 -9.47
C LEU A 108 -22.74 3.75 -8.60
N THR A 109 -23.93 4.36 -8.59
CA THR A 109 -24.15 5.58 -7.81
C THR A 109 -24.24 5.28 -6.31
N ILE A 110 -24.03 6.30 -5.47
CA ILE A 110 -24.37 6.23 -4.04
C ILE A 110 -25.82 5.76 -3.81
N GLY A 111 -26.75 6.18 -4.69
CA GLY A 111 -28.16 5.80 -4.61
C GLY A 111 -28.35 4.29 -4.76
N TYR A 112 -27.63 3.66 -5.69
CA TYR A 112 -27.63 2.21 -5.86
C TYR A 112 -27.14 1.52 -4.58
N TRP A 113 -25.97 1.90 -4.07
CA TRP A 113 -25.38 1.31 -2.86
C TRP A 113 -26.33 1.38 -1.66
N LYS A 114 -27.01 2.51 -1.48
CA LYS A 114 -28.03 2.69 -0.43
C LYS A 114 -29.22 1.75 -0.58
N ASN A 115 -29.73 1.59 -1.80
CA ASN A 115 -30.92 0.80 -2.07
C ASN A 115 -30.63 -0.71 -2.05
N HIS A 116 -29.36 -1.11 -2.20
CA HIS A 116 -28.90 -2.51 -2.21
C HIS A 116 -28.09 -2.87 -0.96
N ALA A 117 -28.39 -2.26 0.18
CA ALA A 117 -27.75 -2.53 1.47
C ALA A 117 -28.51 -3.54 2.37
N GLY A 118 -29.60 -4.13 1.87
CA GLY A 118 -30.41 -5.08 2.65
C GLY A 118 -31.27 -4.47 3.77
N LEU A 119 -31.39 -3.13 3.83
CA LEU A 119 -32.10 -2.40 4.89
C LEU A 119 -33.48 -1.83 4.47
N GLY A 120 -33.81 -1.87 3.18
CA GLY A 120 -35.07 -1.35 2.67
C GLY A 120 -36.25 -2.30 2.88
N HIS A 121 -37.48 -1.78 2.78
CA HIS A 121 -38.70 -2.57 2.77
C HIS A 121 -38.97 -3.31 1.43
N GLY A 122 -38.08 -3.17 0.45
CA GLY A 122 -38.21 -3.73 -0.89
C GLY A 122 -37.56 -5.12 -1.04
N HIS A 123 -37.57 -5.62 -2.28
CA HIS A 123 -36.96 -6.91 -2.66
C HIS A 123 -35.51 -6.79 -3.16
N GLN A 124 -34.84 -5.65 -2.96
CA GLN A 124 -33.44 -5.52 -3.40
C GLN A 124 -32.55 -6.42 -2.54
N ALA A 125 -31.74 -7.25 -3.21
CA ALA A 125 -30.71 -8.03 -2.55
C ALA A 125 -29.66 -7.12 -1.90
N ASP A 126 -29.15 -7.54 -0.75
CA ASP A 126 -27.96 -6.95 -0.15
C ASP A 126 -26.73 -7.34 -0.98
N VAL A 127 -26.10 -6.34 -1.59
CA VAL A 127 -24.84 -6.49 -2.34
C VAL A 127 -23.72 -5.66 -1.74
N LEU A 128 -24.02 -4.85 -0.72
CA LEU A 128 -23.06 -3.95 -0.08
C LEU A 128 -22.31 -4.66 1.05
N SER A 129 -23.02 -5.44 1.88
CA SER A 129 -22.45 -6.00 3.12
C SER A 129 -21.23 -6.88 2.89
N GLN A 130 -21.14 -7.54 1.73
CA GLN A 130 -20.00 -8.39 1.37
C GLN A 130 -18.66 -7.62 1.24
N TYR A 131 -18.71 -6.31 1.01
CA TYR A 131 -17.52 -5.47 0.83
C TYR A 131 -17.05 -4.83 2.14
N LEU A 132 -17.78 -5.04 3.24
CA LEU A 132 -17.41 -4.50 4.54
C LEU A 132 -16.47 -5.45 5.30
N PRO A 133 -15.52 -4.94 6.10
CA PRO A 133 -15.37 -3.53 6.47
C PRO A 133 -14.57 -2.68 5.46
N ILE A 134 -14.93 -1.40 5.36
CA ILE A 134 -14.18 -0.39 4.58
C ILE A 134 -13.70 0.72 5.52
N TYR A 135 -12.44 1.13 5.40
CA TYR A 135 -11.93 2.29 6.14
C TYR A 135 -12.11 3.59 5.35
N LEU A 136 -12.53 4.65 6.04
CA LEU A 136 -12.46 6.04 5.58
C LEU A 136 -11.39 6.74 6.43
N GLY A 137 -10.18 6.85 5.89
CA GLY A 137 -8.97 7.15 6.64
C GLY A 137 -7.97 6.00 6.61
N THR A 138 -6.69 6.29 6.86
CA THR A 138 -5.65 5.25 7.01
C THR A 138 -6.00 4.30 8.17
N GLN A 139 -5.87 2.99 7.99
CA GLN A 139 -6.09 2.01 9.05
C GLN A 139 -5.19 2.31 10.26
N GLY A 140 -5.78 2.32 11.47
CA GLY A 140 -5.09 2.70 12.71
C GLY A 140 -4.98 4.21 12.95
N GLY A 141 -5.42 5.05 12.02
CA GLY A 141 -5.54 6.49 12.22
C GLY A 141 -6.53 6.84 13.34
N ALA A 142 -6.19 7.82 14.16
CA ALA A 142 -6.96 8.18 15.36
C ALA A 142 -8.39 8.67 15.07
N LYS A 143 -8.63 9.20 13.86
CA LYS A 143 -9.94 9.71 13.41
C LYS A 143 -10.57 8.88 12.28
N SER A 144 -9.87 7.85 11.81
CA SER A 144 -10.37 6.99 10.73
C SER A 144 -11.66 6.29 11.13
N VAL A 145 -12.60 6.22 10.19
CA VAL A 145 -13.87 5.51 10.40
C VAL A 145 -13.76 4.13 9.78
N LYS A 146 -13.87 3.09 10.61
CA LYS A 146 -14.07 1.72 10.13
C LYS A 146 -15.57 1.51 9.93
N VAL A 147 -15.99 1.34 8.69
CA VAL A 147 -17.38 1.06 8.32
C VAL A 147 -17.58 -0.45 8.38
N GLU A 148 -18.24 -0.94 9.42
CA GLU A 148 -18.33 -2.39 9.74
C GLU A 148 -19.71 -2.99 9.46
N SER A 149 -20.73 -2.16 9.21
CA SER A 149 -22.10 -2.63 8.97
C SER A 149 -22.78 -1.88 7.84
N ASN A 150 -23.76 -2.53 7.19
CA ASN A 150 -24.62 -1.90 6.21
C ASN A 150 -25.40 -0.71 6.77
N VAL A 151 -25.82 -0.75 8.05
CA VAL A 151 -26.49 0.38 8.73
C VAL A 151 -25.57 1.59 8.76
N GLN A 152 -24.34 1.42 9.26
CA GLN A 152 -23.35 2.48 9.30
C GLN A 152 -22.98 2.98 7.91
N ALA A 153 -22.86 2.08 6.92
CA ALA A 153 -22.59 2.45 5.54
C ALA A 153 -23.71 3.33 4.97
N VAL A 154 -24.98 2.94 5.15
CA VAL A 154 -26.14 3.72 4.68
C VAL A 154 -26.24 5.07 5.40
N GLU A 155 -25.95 5.13 6.70
CA GLU A 155 -25.90 6.40 7.45
C GLU A 155 -24.87 7.39 6.87
N LEU A 156 -23.67 6.90 6.54
CA LEU A 156 -22.62 7.69 5.91
C LEU A 156 -23.00 8.11 4.48
N LEU A 157 -23.51 7.18 3.66
CA LEU A 157 -23.96 7.44 2.29
C LEU A 157 -25.11 8.45 2.22
N ASN A 158 -25.97 8.48 3.24
CA ASN A 158 -27.06 9.45 3.35
C ASN A 158 -26.61 10.87 3.73
N LYS A 159 -25.35 11.07 4.15
CA LYS A 159 -24.88 12.34 4.71
C LYS A 159 -25.73 12.77 5.92
N SER A 160 -26.26 11.80 6.67
CA SER A 160 -27.43 11.94 7.58
C SER A 160 -27.30 13.03 8.65
N ASN A 161 -26.08 13.45 8.99
CA ASN A 161 -25.83 14.29 10.16
C ASN A 161 -25.68 15.78 9.85
N ASP A 162 -25.29 16.16 8.63
CA ASP A 162 -25.18 17.57 8.20
C ASP A 162 -24.69 17.61 6.73
N ALA A 163 -25.58 17.90 5.78
CA ALA A 163 -25.23 18.00 4.37
C ALA A 163 -24.34 19.23 4.04
N SER A 164 -24.22 20.19 4.95
CA SER A 164 -23.35 21.36 4.81
C SER A 164 -21.89 21.08 5.23
N ASN A 165 -21.67 20.04 6.03
CA ASN A 165 -20.35 19.60 6.45
C ASN A 165 -19.61 18.90 5.30
N GLY A 166 -18.47 19.45 4.87
CA GLY A 166 -17.68 18.93 3.76
C GLY A 166 -17.09 17.55 4.01
N ILE A 167 -16.73 17.22 5.26
CA ILE A 167 -16.24 15.87 5.60
C ILE A 167 -17.36 14.84 5.52
N ASN A 168 -18.60 15.18 5.92
CA ASN A 168 -19.74 14.26 5.70
C ASN A 168 -19.99 14.01 4.21
N LYS A 169 -19.83 15.03 3.35
CA LYS A 169 -19.89 14.84 1.88
C LYS A 169 -18.75 13.93 1.40
N LEU A 170 -17.53 14.15 1.90
CA LEU A 170 -16.36 13.34 1.58
C LEU A 170 -16.58 11.87 1.97
N TYR A 171 -17.06 11.59 3.19
CA TYR A 171 -17.36 10.23 3.63
C TYR A 171 -18.33 9.53 2.70
N ALA A 172 -19.44 10.17 2.34
CA ALA A 172 -20.44 9.59 1.45
C ALA A 172 -19.84 9.26 0.06
N GLN A 173 -19.12 10.22 -0.53
CA GLN A 173 -18.57 10.06 -1.88
C GLN A 173 -17.42 9.06 -1.93
N MET A 174 -16.52 9.13 -0.96
CA MET A 174 -15.39 8.22 -0.83
C MET A 174 -15.85 6.79 -0.55
N LEU A 175 -16.86 6.59 0.31
CA LEU A 175 -17.43 5.26 0.55
C LEU A 175 -18.05 4.68 -0.73
N GLY A 176 -18.81 5.48 -1.48
CA GLY A 176 -19.33 5.07 -2.79
C GLY A 176 -18.21 4.66 -3.77
N ALA A 177 -17.12 5.42 -3.81
CA ALA A 177 -15.99 5.12 -4.69
C ALA A 177 -15.27 3.83 -4.28
N LYS A 178 -15.03 3.64 -2.98
CA LYS A 178 -14.42 2.41 -2.46
C LYS A 178 -15.32 1.19 -2.66
N LEU A 179 -16.64 1.33 -2.56
CA LEU A 179 -17.59 0.27 -2.88
C LEU A 179 -17.57 -0.09 -4.37
N ASN A 180 -17.50 0.90 -5.27
CA ASN A 180 -17.33 0.66 -6.70
C ASN A 180 -16.05 -0.11 -7.00
N ILE A 181 -14.93 0.29 -6.40
CA ILE A 181 -13.65 -0.41 -6.56
C ILE A 181 -13.74 -1.82 -5.99
N ALA A 182 -14.26 -1.99 -4.77
CA ALA A 182 -14.44 -3.31 -4.17
C ALA A 182 -15.36 -4.23 -5.01
N ASN A 183 -16.34 -3.64 -5.69
CA ASN A 183 -17.25 -4.34 -6.59
C ASN A 183 -16.66 -4.66 -7.97
N GLY A 184 -15.54 -4.04 -8.33
CA GLY A 184 -14.80 -4.39 -9.53
C GLY A 184 -14.57 -3.27 -10.54
N ALA A 185 -14.90 -2.02 -10.22
CA ALA A 185 -14.62 -0.89 -11.10
C ALA A 185 -13.14 -0.47 -11.04
N ASP A 186 -12.53 -0.15 -12.18
CA ASP A 186 -11.17 0.39 -12.19
C ASP A 186 -11.09 1.70 -11.38
N GLY A 187 -10.25 1.70 -10.34
CA GLY A 187 -10.04 2.81 -9.43
C GLY A 187 -8.90 3.75 -9.85
N SER A 188 -8.22 3.48 -10.96
CA SER A 188 -7.01 4.21 -11.36
C SER A 188 -7.18 5.73 -11.37
N ALA A 189 -8.32 6.22 -11.89
CA ALA A 189 -8.68 7.63 -11.98
C ALA A 189 -8.83 8.36 -10.64
N VAL A 190 -9.05 7.63 -9.53
CA VAL A 190 -9.25 8.19 -8.19
C VAL A 190 -8.24 7.71 -7.15
N SER A 191 -7.35 6.78 -7.49
CA SER A 191 -6.36 6.17 -6.60
C SER A 191 -5.54 7.20 -5.78
N GLY A 192 -4.98 8.22 -6.43
CA GLY A 192 -4.25 9.29 -5.76
C GLY A 192 -5.13 10.15 -4.83
N THR A 193 -6.38 10.39 -5.22
CA THR A 193 -7.37 11.12 -4.41
C THR A 193 -7.76 10.31 -3.18
N ILE A 194 -7.93 8.99 -3.30
CA ILE A 194 -8.16 8.08 -2.17
C ILE A 194 -7.00 8.16 -1.18
N ALA A 195 -5.76 8.03 -1.66
CA ALA A 195 -4.59 8.10 -0.78
C ALA A 195 -4.50 9.42 -0.02
N ALA A 196 -4.75 10.56 -0.69
CA ALA A 196 -4.74 11.88 -0.06
C ALA A 196 -5.87 12.05 0.97
N ALA A 197 -7.09 11.63 0.63
CA ALA A 197 -8.24 11.71 1.52
C ALA A 197 -8.08 10.77 2.73
N ASP A 198 -7.56 9.56 2.54
CA ASP A 198 -7.29 8.61 3.63
C ASP A 198 -6.26 9.16 4.61
N ALA A 199 -5.16 9.73 4.11
CA ALA A 199 -4.16 10.37 4.97
C ALA A 199 -4.75 11.55 5.76
N PHE A 200 -5.63 12.35 5.15
CA PHE A 200 -6.30 13.46 5.83
C PHE A 200 -7.28 12.99 6.92
N LEU A 201 -8.11 11.99 6.60
CA LEU A 201 -9.12 11.43 7.50
C LEU A 201 -8.51 10.58 8.63
N ALA A 202 -7.23 10.20 8.52
CA ALA A 202 -6.50 9.57 9.63
C ALA A 202 -6.42 10.47 10.87
N SER A 203 -6.43 11.79 10.69
CA SER A 203 -6.31 12.78 11.77
C SER A 203 -7.43 13.81 11.83
N HIS A 204 -8.40 13.78 10.92
CA HIS A 204 -9.54 14.71 10.89
C HIS A 204 -10.87 13.96 10.73
N SER A 205 -11.91 14.44 11.39
CA SER A 205 -13.28 13.91 11.26
C SER A 205 -14.30 15.03 11.09
N ALA A 206 -15.57 14.67 10.89
CA ALA A 206 -16.65 15.64 10.71
C ALA A 206 -16.74 16.69 11.84
N ALA A 207 -16.32 16.33 13.06
CA ALA A 207 -16.27 17.26 14.20
C ALA A 207 -15.27 18.42 13.99
N ASP A 208 -14.22 18.20 13.19
CA ASP A 208 -13.16 19.17 12.98
C ASP A 208 -13.51 20.20 11.88
N TRP A 209 -14.57 19.96 11.09
CA TRP A 209 -14.93 20.74 9.88
C TRP A 209 -14.94 22.26 10.10
N ASN A 210 -15.55 22.74 11.18
CA ASN A 210 -15.68 24.17 11.43
C ASN A 210 -14.35 24.83 11.83
N THR A 211 -13.39 24.03 12.31
CA THR A 211 -12.06 24.49 12.74
C THR A 211 -10.99 24.37 11.67
N LEU A 212 -11.30 23.67 10.57
CA LEU A 212 -10.39 23.57 9.42
C LEU A 212 -10.12 24.93 8.78
N SER A 213 -8.92 25.08 8.24
CA SER A 213 -8.58 26.21 7.39
C SER A 213 -9.41 26.20 6.11
N ASP A 214 -9.58 27.36 5.47
CA ASP A 214 -10.32 27.45 4.21
C ASP A 214 -9.66 26.63 3.09
N ALA A 215 -8.33 26.53 3.10
CA ALA A 215 -7.58 25.68 2.19
C ALA A 215 -7.91 24.20 2.41
N ASP A 216 -8.01 23.74 3.66
CA ASP A 216 -8.38 22.34 3.98
C ASP A 216 -9.83 22.05 3.60
N LYS A 217 -10.73 22.98 3.88
CA LYS A 217 -12.14 22.88 3.48
C LYS A 217 -12.25 22.75 1.96
N GLN A 218 -11.52 23.55 1.21
CA GLN A 218 -11.50 23.47 -0.25
C GLN A 218 -10.96 22.11 -0.72
N ARG A 219 -9.84 21.63 -0.17
CA ARG A 219 -9.28 20.30 -0.50
C ARG A 219 -10.29 19.17 -0.27
N VAL A 220 -10.97 19.18 0.88
CA VAL A 220 -12.00 18.19 1.22
C VAL A 220 -13.16 18.21 0.21
N LEU A 221 -13.61 19.41 -0.18
CA LEU A 221 -14.67 19.56 -1.18
C LEU A 221 -14.24 19.10 -2.57
N ASP A 222 -13.00 19.40 -2.98
CA ASP A 222 -12.45 18.97 -4.27
C ASP A 222 -12.34 17.45 -4.37
N TRP A 223 -11.91 16.78 -3.29
CA TRP A 223 -11.90 15.31 -3.21
C TRP A 223 -13.31 14.74 -3.28
N ALA A 224 -14.25 15.31 -2.52
CA ALA A 224 -15.66 14.88 -2.57
C ALA A 224 -16.24 15.03 -3.99
N THR A 225 -15.94 16.13 -4.69
CA THR A 225 -16.35 16.34 -6.09
C THR A 225 -15.68 15.35 -7.05
N THR A 226 -14.42 14.99 -6.81
CA THR A 226 -13.71 14.00 -7.63
C THR A 226 -14.36 12.62 -7.50
N PHE A 227 -14.64 12.18 -6.27
CA PHE A 227 -15.36 10.94 -6.04
C PHE A 227 -16.79 10.96 -6.56
N ASP A 228 -17.49 12.10 -6.48
CA ASP A 228 -18.81 12.26 -7.08
C ASP A 228 -18.78 12.05 -8.60
N LYS A 229 -17.81 12.65 -9.30
CA LYS A 229 -17.62 12.43 -10.74
C LYS A 229 -17.35 10.96 -11.05
N TYR A 230 -16.50 10.30 -10.26
CA TYR A 230 -16.20 8.88 -10.44
C TYR A 230 -17.43 8.00 -10.23
N ASN A 231 -18.17 8.19 -9.13
CA ASN A 231 -19.37 7.42 -8.80
C ASN A 231 -20.50 7.56 -9.83
N ASN A 232 -20.48 8.62 -10.63
CA ASN A 232 -21.43 8.89 -11.71
C ASN A 232 -20.84 8.59 -13.11
N GLY A 233 -19.69 7.92 -13.20
CA GLY A 233 -19.04 7.52 -14.45
C GLY A 233 -18.55 8.67 -15.33
N LEU A 234 -18.32 9.85 -14.76
CA LEU A 234 -17.79 11.02 -15.48
C LEU A 234 -16.26 11.03 -15.59
N ILE A 235 -15.59 10.26 -14.73
CA ILE A 235 -14.16 9.96 -14.79
C ILE A 235 -13.95 8.48 -14.44
N GLY A 236 -12.91 7.85 -14.98
CA GLY A 236 -12.72 6.41 -14.83
C GLY A 236 -13.72 5.61 -15.67
N PRO A 237 -14.15 4.43 -15.20
CA PRO A 237 -15.14 3.61 -15.90
C PRO A 237 -16.49 4.31 -16.06
N GLU A 238 -17.19 3.97 -17.13
CA GLU A 238 -18.54 4.48 -17.39
C GLU A 238 -19.57 4.04 -16.34
N HIS A 239 -20.76 4.61 -16.36
CA HIS A 239 -21.81 4.26 -15.40
C HIS A 239 -22.51 2.95 -15.75
N CYS A 240 -22.77 2.08 -14.77
CA CYS A 240 -23.61 0.91 -14.97
C CYS A 240 -25.08 1.37 -15.15
N GLY A 241 -25.70 1.00 -16.28
CA GLY A 241 -27.06 1.42 -16.65
C GLY A 241 -28.18 0.90 -15.75
#